data_AF-A0A958RLW9-F1
#
_entry.id   AF-A0A958RLW9-F1
#
_cell.length_a   1.000
_cell.length_b   1.000
_cell.length_c   1.000
_cell.angle_alpha   90.00
_cell.angle_beta   90.00
_cell.angle_gamma   90.00
#
_symmetry.space_group_name_H-M   'P 1'
#
loop_
_entity.id
_entity.type
_entity.pdbx_description
1 polymer ?
#
loop_
_entity_poly.entity_id
_entity_poly.type
_entity_poly.pdbx_seq_one_letter_code
_entity_poly.pdbx_strand_id
1 'polypeptide(L)'
;EAHSPDNVVVYVPSKKTLFGGCMIKPKSLGWLKHANVMTWEQSAKNLLRFEVTHVVPGHGKWGDRSLLEKTVEVAKRAAAQPGIMKTDFHLVR
;
A
#
# COMPACT_ATOMS: atom_id res chain seq x y z
N GLU A 1 -3.37 3.82 -7.65
CA GLU A 1 -3.14 2.36 -7.76
C GLU A 1 -2.08 1.94 -6.74
N ALA A 2 -2.10 0.70 -6.28
CA ALA A 2 -1.07 0.16 -5.39
C ALA A 2 -0.88 -1.34 -5.62
N HIS A 3 -1.51 -2.22 -4.84
CA HIS A 3 -1.39 -3.67 -5.04
C HIS A 3 -2.06 -4.15 -6.33
N SER A 4 -3.11 -3.45 -6.75
CA SER A 4 -3.80 -3.59 -8.02
C SER A 4 -4.26 -2.22 -8.53
N PRO A 5 -4.67 -2.10 -9.80
CA PRO A 5 -5.25 -0.86 -10.31
C PRO A 5 -6.54 -0.46 -9.58
N ASP A 6 -7.30 -1.46 -9.12
CA ASP A 6 -8.66 -1.35 -8.58
C ASP A 6 -8.74 -1.45 -7.05
N ASN A 7 -7.61 -1.43 -6.32
CA ASN A 7 -7.69 -1.55 -4.87
C ASN A 7 -8.50 -0.41 -4.23
N VAL A 8 -9.40 -0.77 -3.32
CA VAL A 8 -10.19 0.17 -2.52
C VAL A 8 -9.94 -0.07 -1.02
N VAL A 9 -10.24 0.94 -0.22
CA VAL A 9 -10.18 0.87 1.25
C VAL A 9 -11.53 1.26 1.83
N VAL A 10 -11.85 0.73 3.01
CA VAL A 10 -13.05 1.11 3.76
C VAL A 10 -12.64 1.73 5.08
N TYR A 11 -13.08 2.95 5.36
CA TYR A 11 -12.88 3.61 6.64
C TYR A 11 -14.21 3.71 7.39
N VAL A 12 -14.21 3.28 8.65
CA VAL A 12 -15.38 3.32 9.55
C VAL A 12 -15.13 4.37 10.64
N PRO A 13 -15.65 5.61 10.50
CA PRO A 13 -15.29 6.71 11.39
C PRO A 13 -15.64 6.47 12.86
N SER A 14 -16.83 5.92 13.13
CA SER A 14 -17.30 5.63 14.50
C SER A 14 -16.42 4.62 15.25
N LYS A 15 -15.59 3.87 14.52
CA LYS A 15 -14.65 2.88 15.07
C LYS A 15 -13.19 3.25 14.86
N LYS A 16 -12.90 4.40 14.22
CA LYS A 16 -11.55 4.80 13.78
C LYS A 16 -10.77 3.65 13.15
N THR A 17 -11.47 2.85 12.34
CA THR A 17 -10.94 1.59 11.80
C THR A 17 -10.87 1.66 10.28
N LEU A 18 -9.70 1.34 9.73
CA LEU A 18 -9.45 1.31 8.30
C LEU A 18 -9.17 -0.12 7.84
N PHE A 19 -10.02 -0.65 6.97
CA PHE A 19 -9.79 -1.88 6.23
C PHE A 19 -9.02 -1.53 4.96
N GLY A 20 -7.71 -1.74 5.01
CA GLY A 20 -6.80 -1.35 3.95
C GLY A 20 -6.46 -2.49 2.98
N GLY A 21 -6.83 -3.73 3.31
CA GLY A 21 -6.64 -4.88 2.42
C GLY A 21 -5.18 -5.08 2.00
N CYS A 22 -4.95 -5.66 0.82
CA CYS A 22 -3.63 -6.07 0.37
C CYS A 22 -2.69 -4.90 0.00
N MET A 23 -3.17 -3.64 -0.04
CA MET A 23 -2.27 -2.49 -0.23
C MET A 23 -1.50 -2.11 1.04
N ILE A 24 -1.91 -2.60 2.23
CA ILE A 24 -1.18 -2.39 3.49
C ILE A 24 -0.10 -3.46 3.64
N LYS A 25 1.16 -3.05 3.57
CA LYS A 25 2.34 -3.92 3.48
C LYS A 25 3.48 -3.40 4.36
N PRO A 26 3.44 -3.66 5.69
CA PRO A 26 4.38 -3.08 6.64
C PRO A 26 5.77 -3.75 6.65
N LYS A 27 5.99 -4.81 5.85
CA LYS A 27 7.25 -5.59 5.83
C LYS A 27 7.87 -5.67 4.43
N SER A 28 7.08 -6.09 3.45
CA SER A 28 7.45 -6.18 2.03
C SER A 28 6.19 -6.11 1.17
N LEU A 29 6.29 -5.63 -0.08
CA LEU A 29 5.13 -5.51 -0.97
C LEU A 29 4.53 -6.87 -1.37
N GLY A 30 5.34 -7.93 -1.40
CA GLY A 30 4.92 -9.27 -1.77
C GLY A 30 4.76 -9.42 -3.28
N TRP A 31 3.60 -9.90 -3.73
CA TRP A 31 3.36 -10.18 -5.15
C TRP A 31 3.04 -8.92 -5.96
N LEU A 32 3.72 -8.74 -7.09
CA LEU A 32 3.76 -7.47 -7.84
C LEU A 32 3.17 -7.52 -9.25
N LYS A 33 2.69 -8.66 -9.76
CA LYS A 33 2.28 -8.80 -11.18
C LYS A 33 1.18 -7.82 -11.62
N HIS A 34 0.33 -7.38 -10.70
CA HIS A 34 -0.70 -6.37 -10.95
C HIS A 34 -0.45 -5.07 -10.17
N ALA A 35 0.69 -4.96 -9.50
CA ALA A 35 0.98 -3.81 -8.67
C ALA A 35 1.51 -2.64 -9.50
N ASN A 36 1.14 -1.44 -9.10
CA ASN A 36 1.80 -0.22 -9.53
C ASN A 36 2.70 0.27 -8.38
N VAL A 37 3.96 -0.16 -8.40
CA VAL A 37 4.92 0.15 -7.33
C VAL A 37 5.25 1.65 -7.30
N MET A 38 5.30 2.29 -8.47
CA MET A 38 5.63 3.71 -8.60
C MET A 38 4.58 4.62 -7.94
N THR A 39 3.31 4.22 -7.93
CA THR A 39 2.24 5.00 -7.29
C THR A 39 1.90 4.54 -5.87
N TRP A 40 2.48 3.43 -5.40
CA TRP A 40 2.11 2.82 -4.12
C TRP A 40 2.45 3.75 -2.95
N GLU A 41 3.61 4.41 -2.97
CA GLU A 41 4.01 5.35 -1.92
C GLU A 41 2.95 6.46 -1.74
N GLN A 42 2.58 7.12 -2.83
CA GLN A 42 1.59 8.20 -2.79
C GLN A 42 0.20 7.68 -2.39
N SER A 43 -0.19 6.50 -2.89
CA SER A 43 -1.47 5.88 -2.51
C SER A 43 -1.53 5.53 -1.01
N ALA A 44 -0.42 5.08 -0.42
CA ALA A 44 -0.33 4.84 1.01
C ALA A 44 -0.33 6.14 1.83
N LYS A 45 0.39 7.19 1.38
CA LYS A 45 0.36 8.53 2.01
C LYS A 45 -1.04 9.11 2.05
N ASN A 46 -1.84 8.90 1.00
CA ASN A 46 -3.22 9.36 0.95
C ASN A 46 -4.07 8.79 2.11
N LEU A 47 -3.73 7.63 2.67
CA LEU A 47 -4.44 7.03 3.81
C LEU A 47 -4.10 7.70 5.15
N LEU A 48 -3.00 8.45 5.24
CA LEU A 48 -2.60 9.17 6.46
C LEU A 48 -3.55 10.33 6.82
N ARG A 49 -4.47 10.68 5.91
CA ARG A 49 -5.54 11.65 6.16
C ARG A 49 -6.61 11.17 7.14
N PHE A 50 -6.72 9.85 7.36
CA PHE A 50 -7.74 9.27 8.22
C PHE A 50 -7.28 9.23 9.68
N GLU A 51 -8.20 9.51 10.59
CA GLU A 51 -7.98 9.32 12.02
C GLU A 51 -8.18 7.86 12.40
N VAL A 52 -7.11 7.08 12.43
CA VAL A 52 -7.17 5.63 12.66
C VAL A 52 -6.60 5.22 14.01
N THR A 53 -7.32 4.36 14.71
CA THR A 53 -6.83 3.58 15.85
C THR A 53 -6.49 2.16 15.41
N HIS A 54 -7.25 1.61 14.45
CA HIS A 54 -7.07 0.26 13.94
C HIS A 54 -6.89 0.25 12.42
N VAL A 55 -5.94 -0.53 11.94
CA VAL A 55 -5.67 -0.77 10.53
C VAL A 55 -5.63 -2.27 10.28
N VAL A 56 -6.51 -2.74 9.39
CA VAL A 56 -6.65 -4.15 9.03
C VAL A 56 -6.02 -4.38 7.65
N PRO A 57 -4.85 -5.06 7.57
CA PRO A 57 -4.25 -5.46 6.31
C PRO A 57 -4.97 -6.69 5.73
N GLY A 58 -4.75 -6.96 4.44
CA GLY A 58 -5.27 -8.17 3.79
C GLY A 58 -4.60 -9.47 4.26
N HIS A 59 -3.36 -9.36 4.79
CA HIS A 59 -2.62 -10.48 5.35
C HIS A 59 -1.85 -10.07 6.61
N GLY A 60 -1.72 -11.00 7.55
CA GLY A 60 -1.02 -10.79 8.82
C GLY A 60 -1.91 -10.19 9.91
N LYS A 61 -1.27 -9.73 11.00
CA LYS A 61 -1.98 -9.13 12.14
C LYS A 61 -2.37 -7.68 11.83
N TRP A 62 -3.57 -7.30 12.25
CA TRP A 62 -3.97 -5.90 12.31
C TRP A 62 -3.15 -5.14 13.37
N GLY A 63 -3.19 -3.83 13.30
CA GLY A 63 -2.42 -2.97 14.19
C GLY A 63 -2.94 -1.55 14.17
N ASP A 64 -2.06 -0.60 14.45
CA ASP A 64 -2.37 0.82 14.54
C ASP A 64 -1.93 1.58 13.28
N ARG A 65 -1.94 2.91 13.38
CA ARG A 65 -1.47 3.85 12.35
C ARG A 65 -0.07 3.52 11.82
N SER A 66 0.80 2.89 12.61
CA SER A 66 2.17 2.55 12.19
C SER A 66 2.20 1.61 10.99
N LEU A 67 1.12 0.85 10.73
CA LEU A 67 1.04 0.02 9.53
C LEU A 67 1.00 0.85 8.24
N LEU A 68 0.35 2.02 8.27
CA LEU A 68 0.31 2.93 7.12
C LEU A 68 1.69 3.54 6.85
N GLU A 69 2.33 4.02 7.90
CA GLU A 69 3.67 4.63 7.83
C GLU A 69 4.72 3.62 7.34
N LYS A 70 4.72 2.41 7.89
CA LYS A 70 5.59 1.32 7.41
C LYS A 70 5.31 0.97 5.96
N THR A 71 4.05 1.01 5.52
CA THR A 71 3.70 0.77 4.12
C THR A 71 4.27 1.86 3.19
N VAL A 72 4.22 3.13 3.60
CA VAL A 72 4.86 4.23 2.86
C VAL A 72 6.36 3.98 2.72
N GLU A 73 7.04 3.63 3.81
CA GLU A 73 8.48 3.35 3.79
C GLU A 73 8.85 2.14 2.92
N VAL A 74 8.08 1.05 3.01
CA VAL A 74 8.29 -0.15 2.19
C VAL A 74 8.08 0.17 0.71
N ALA A 75 7.03 0.91 0.35
CA ALA A 75 6.76 1.31 -1.03
C ALA A 75 7.86 2.21 -1.59
N LYS A 76 8.29 3.23 -0.82
CA LYS A 76 9.38 4.12 -1.18
C LYS A 76 10.69 3.36 -1.45
N ARG A 77 11.05 2.43 -0.55
CA ARG A 77 12.23 1.58 -0.71
C ARG A 77 12.13 0.69 -1.95
N ALA A 78 10.96 0.12 -2.23
CA ALA A 78 10.76 -0.73 -3.39
C ALA A 78 10.88 0.06 -4.70
N ALA A 79 10.28 1.25 -4.79
CA ALA A 79 10.37 2.10 -5.99
C ALA A 79 11.81 2.53 -6.32
N ALA A 80 12.68 2.63 -5.32
CA ALA A 80 14.10 2.96 -5.51
C ALA A 80 14.97 1.77 -5.96
N GLN A 81 14.43 0.54 -6.04
CA GLN A 81 15.23 -0.65 -6.41
C GLN A 81 15.48 -0.71 -7.93
N PRO A 82 16.74 -0.93 -8.38
CA PRO A 82 17.10 -0.95 -9.81
C PRO A 82 16.36 -1.97 -10.68
N GLY A 83 15.77 -3.01 -10.08
CA GLY A 83 15.00 -4.05 -10.80
C GLY A 83 13.53 -3.71 -11.03
N ILE A 84 12.97 -2.76 -10.29
CA ILE A 84 11.56 -2.36 -10.36
C ILE A 84 11.32 -1.41 -11.55
N MET A 85 12.26 -0.49 -11.81
CA MET A 85 12.18 0.42 -12.98
C MET A 85 12.26 -0.28 -14.34
N LYS A 86 12.74 -1.53 -14.41
CA LYS A 86 12.95 -2.24 -15.68
C LYS A 86 11.74 -3.03 -16.15
N THR A 87 10.77 -3.32 -15.29
CA THR A 87 9.60 -4.16 -15.64
C THR A 87 8.45 -3.37 -16.28
N ASP A 88 8.48 -2.04 -16.26
CA ASP A 88 7.41 -1.18 -16.80
C ASP A 88 7.61 -0.77 -18.28
N PHE A 89 8.66 -1.27 -18.96
CA PHE A 89 8.89 -1.04 -20.40
C PHE A 89 8.25 -2.10 -21.31
N HIS A 90 7.14 -2.70 -20.91
CA HIS A 90 6.32 -3.55 -21.77
C HIS A 90 4.88 -3.05 -21.76
N LEU A 91 4.61 -1.94 -22.46
CA LEU A 91 3.29 -1.60 -23.04
C LEU A 91 3.35 -0.29 -23.85
N VAL A 92 4.36 -0.10 -24.70
CA VAL A 92 4.21 0.71 -25.94
C VAL A 92 5.15 0.13 -27.01
N ARG A 93 4.63 -0.81 -27.78
CA ARG A 93 5.00 -1.00 -29.19
C ARG A 93 3.71 -0.91 -29.98
#